data_AF-A0A1X0R022-F1
#
_entry.id   AF-A0A1X0R022-F1
#
_cell.length_a   1.000
_cell.length_b   1.000
_cell.length_c   1.000
_cell.angle_alpha   90.00
_cell.angle_beta   90.00
_cell.angle_gamma   90.00
#
_symmetry.space_group_name_H-M   'P 1'
#
loop_
_entity.id
_entity.type
_entity.pdbx_description
1 polymer ?
#
loop_
_entity_poly.entity_id
_entity_poly.type
_entity_poly.pdbx_seq_one_letter_code
_entity_poly.pdbx_strand_id
1 'polypeptide(L)' 'HIEILKKGGYLIIGYARKSKQDVDLQVRERLLQLMVDRLQERSLVDKTFVSINSNFNDPLIQRDSNLNDII' A
#
# COMPACT_ATOMS: atom_id res chain seq x y z
N HIS A 1 9.11 11.88 -13.28
CA HIS A 1 9.96 10.67 -13.30
C HIS A 1 9.17 9.37 -13.48
N ILE A 2 8.13 9.10 -12.68
CA ILE A 2 7.27 7.90 -12.81
C ILE A 2 6.64 7.77 -14.21
N GLU A 3 6.17 8.87 -14.80
CA GLU A 3 5.63 8.89 -16.18
C GLU A 3 6.58 8.34 -17.24
N ILE A 4 7.89 8.57 -17.09
CA ILE A 4 8.89 8.07 -18.05
C ILE A 4 8.99 6.55 -17.95
N LEU A 5 8.98 6.02 -16.71
CA LEU A 5 8.95 4.57 -16.48
C LEU A 5 7.66 3.96 -17.05
N LYS A 6 6.51 4.61 -16.85
CA LYS A 6 5.24 4.16 -17.39
C LYS A 6 5.26 4.09 -18.93
N LYS A 7 5.74 5.16 -19.57
CA LYS A 7 5.89 5.24 -21.03
C LYS A 7 6.91 4.23 -21.56
N GLY A 8 7.91 3.88 -20.75
CA GLY A 8 8.88 2.82 -21.05
C GLY A 8 8.33 1.40 -20.92
N GLY A 9 7.05 1.23 -20.59
CA GLY A 9 6.39 -0.09 -20.48
C GLY A 9 6.68 -0.82 -19.18
N TYR A 10 7.25 -0.15 -18.17
CA TYR A 10 7.51 -0.76 -16.88
C TYR A 10 6.22 -0.91 -16.07
N LEU A 11 6.08 -2.06 -15.39
CA LEU A 11 5.03 -2.29 -14.40
C LEU A 11 5.30 -1.45 -13.15
N ILE A 12 4.37 -0.57 -12.80
CA ILE A 12 4.48 0.29 -11.63
C ILE A 12 3.65 -0.31 -10.50
N ILE A 13 4.32 -0.79 -9.47
CA ILE A 13 3.67 -1.38 -8.30
C ILE A 13 3.65 -0.35 -7.16
N GLY A 14 2.46 0.01 -6.72
CA GLY A 14 2.24 0.82 -5.52
C GLY A 14 2.27 -0.04 -4.25
N TYR A 15 2.70 0.56 -3.14
CA TYR A 15 2.66 -0.06 -1.82
C TYR A 15 2.09 0.91 -0.79
N ALA A 16 1.00 0.52 -0.13
CA ALA A 16 0.39 1.26 0.96
C ALA A 16 0.51 0.48 2.27
N ARG A 17 0.71 1.17 3.39
CA ARG A 17 0.74 0.53 4.71
C ARG A 17 0.25 1.43 5.82
N LYS A 18 -0.22 0.83 6.92
CA LYS A 18 -0.45 1.50 8.19
C LYS A 18 0.38 0.87 9.31
N SER A 19 0.92 1.72 10.17
CA SER A 19 1.66 1.31 11.37
C SER A 19 0.71 0.75 12.43
N LYS A 20 1.24 -0.15 13.27
CA LYS A 20 0.61 -0.59 14.50
C LYS A 20 0.25 0.63 15.35
N GLN A 21 -1.04 0.93 15.44
CA GLN A 21 -1.60 2.03 16.23
C GLN A 21 -2.93 1.56 16.83
N ASP A 22 -3.30 2.10 17.98
CA ASP A 22 -4.60 1.81 18.59
C ASP A 22 -5.68 2.68 17.91
N VAL A 23 -6.07 2.26 16.72
CA VAL A 23 -7.05 2.93 15.86
C VAL A 23 -8.04 1.87 15.41
N ASP A 24 -9.33 2.23 15.42
CA ASP A 24 -10.42 1.40 14.95
C ASP A 24 -10.17 0.86 13.52
N LEU A 25 -10.60 -0.39 13.29
CA LEU A 25 -10.38 -1.09 12.02
C LEU A 25 -11.01 -0.35 10.84
N GLN A 26 -12.22 0.19 10.98
CA GLN A 26 -12.91 0.90 9.90
C GLN A 26 -12.18 2.20 9.54
N VAL A 27 -11.67 2.91 10.55
CA VAL A 27 -10.86 4.11 10.32
C VAL A 27 -9.56 3.74 9.60
N ARG A 28 -8.93 2.63 9.98
CA ARG A 28 -7.71 2.15 9.33
C ARG A 28 -7.95 1.76 7.87
N GLU A 29 -9.00 0.99 7.59
CA GLU A 29 -9.42 0.61 6.24
C GLU A 29 -9.66 1.84 5.37
N ARG A 30 -10.44 2.80 5.88
CA ARG A 30 -10.72 4.05 5.16
C ARG A 30 -9.44 4.82 4.82
N LEU A 31 -8.50 4.90 5.75
CA LEU A 31 -7.22 5.57 5.52
C LEU A 31 -6.34 4.83 4.52
N LEU A 32 -6.34 3.48 4.56
CA LEU A 32 -5.63 2.67 3.59
C LEU A 32 -6.23 2.82 2.20
N GLN A 33 -7.56 2.79 2.08
CA GLN A 33 -8.24 3.01 0.82
C GLN A 33 -7.88 4.38 0.24
N LEU A 34 -7.90 5.44 1.05
CA LEU A 34 -7.47 6.78 0.61
C LEU A 34 -6.01 6.81 0.12
N MET A 35 -5.12 6.02 0.71
CA MET A 35 -3.74 5.88 0.22
C MET A 35 -3.69 5.15 -1.12
N VAL A 36 -4.49 4.08 -1.29
CA VAL A 36 -4.61 3.34 -2.55
C VAL A 36 -5.15 4.25 -3.66
N ASP A 37 -6.22 4.98 -3.40
CA ASP A 37 -6.84 5.89 -4.36
C ASP A 37 -5.82 6.93 -4.85
N ARG A 38 -5.04 7.52 -3.93
CA ARG A 38 -3.98 8.48 -4.29
C ARG A 38 -2.86 7.85 -5.11
N LEU A 39 -2.49 6.61 -4.85
CA LEU A 39 -1.50 5.89 -5.66
C LEU A 39 -2.03 5.68 -7.08
N GLN A 40 -3.30 5.33 -7.24
CA GLN A 40 -3.95 5.14 -8.53
C GLN A 40 -4.08 6.46 -9.30
N GLU A 41 -4.59 7.50 -8.66
CA GLU A 41 -4.83 8.81 -9.30
C GLU A 41 -3.54 9.52 -9.70
N ARG A 42 -2.50 9.46 -8.87
CA ARG A 42 -1.33 10.35 -9.00
C ARG A 42 -0.03 9.64 -9.36
N SER A 43 0.06 8.33 -9.12
CA SER A 43 1.32 7.59 -9.24
C SER A 43 1.33 6.56 -10.38
N LEU A 44 0.28 6.54 -11.23
CA LEU A 44 0.20 5.70 -12.42
C LEU A 44 0.44 4.21 -12.14
N VAL A 45 0.08 3.75 -10.94
CA VAL A 45 0.29 2.36 -10.51
C VAL A 45 -0.62 1.42 -11.30
N ASP A 46 -0.09 0.25 -11.66
CA ASP A 46 -0.84 -0.85 -12.27
C ASP A 46 -1.49 -1.76 -11.24
N LYS A 47 -0.79 -1.95 -10.11
CA LYS A 47 -1.22 -2.78 -9.00
C LYS A 47 -0.78 -2.14 -7.70
N THR A 48 -1.55 -2.38 -6.64
CA THR A 48 -1.23 -1.89 -5.30
C THR A 48 -1.26 -3.03 -4.32
N PHE A 49 -0.18 -3.17 -3.54
CA PHE A 49 -0.13 -4.04 -2.38
C PHE A 49 -0.38 -3.23 -1.11
N VAL A 50 -1.02 -3.85 -0.13
CA VAL A 50 -1.43 -3.19 1.10
C VAL A 50 -1.04 -4.04 2.30
N SER A 51 -0.38 -3.41 3.28
CA SER A 51 -0.14 -3.98 4.60
C SER A 51 -0.94 -3.22 5.65
N ILE A 52 -1.91 -3.90 6.26
CA ILE A 52 -2.84 -3.28 7.20
C ILE A 52 -2.13 -2.91 8.50
N ASN A 53 -1.15 -3.72 8.91
CA ASN A 53 -0.59 -3.62 10.25
C ASN A 53 0.90 -4.00 10.30
N SER A 54 1.79 -3.06 10.01
CA SER A 54 3.25 -3.32 9.96
C SER A 54 4.11 -2.21 10.56
N ASN A 55 5.23 -2.57 11.21
CA ASN A 55 6.17 -1.55 11.65
C ASN A 55 6.97 -1.02 10.46
N PHE A 56 7.41 0.24 10.58
CA PHE A 56 8.23 0.87 9.54
C PHE A 56 9.57 0.15 9.31
N ASN A 57 10.15 -0.46 10.35
CA ASN A 57 11.45 -1.13 10.26
C ASN A 57 11.35 -2.61 9.84
N ASP A 58 10.14 -3.17 9.78
CA ASP A 58 9.97 -4.58 9.39
C ASP A 58 10.35 -4.74 7.91
N PRO A 59 11.06 -5.80 7.50
CA PRO A 59 11.27 -6.13 6.09
C PRO A 59 9.96 -6.29 5.32
N LEU A 60 9.91 -5.88 4.05
CA LEU A 60 8.68 -5.88 3.23
C LEU A 60 7.97 -7.25 3.23
N ILE A 61 8.74 -8.34 3.12
CA ILE A 61 8.20 -9.69 3.18
C ILE A 61 7.46 -9.98 4.50
N GLN A 62 7.98 -9.49 5.63
CA GLN A 62 7.36 -9.70 6.95
C GLN A 62 6.10 -8.84 7.13
N ARG A 63 6.04 -7.67 6.48
CA ARG A 63 4.85 -6.80 6.52
C ARG A 63 3.63 -7.41 5.84
N ASP A 64 3.86 -8.26 4.85
CA ASP A 64 2.82 -8.85 4.01
C ASP A 64 2.59 -10.35 4.32
N SER A 65 3.42 -10.95 5.19
CA SER A 65 3.29 -12.36 5.60
C SER A 65 2.09 -12.63 6.52
N ASN A 66 1.53 -11.61 7.15
CA ASN A 66 0.35 -11.74 8.03
C ASN A 66 -0.93 -11.73 7.20
N LEU A 67 -1.18 -12.82 6.47
CA LEU A 67 -2.39 -13.04 5.68
C LEU A 67 -3.66 -13.11 6.55
N ASN A 68 -3.53 -13.25 7.87
CA ASN A 68 -4.65 -13.29 8.82
C ASN A 68 -5.35 -11.94 9.04
N ASP A 69 -4.76 -10.85 8.54
CA ASP A 69 -5.38 -9.51 8.57
C ASP A 69 -6.09 -9.16 7.25
N ILE A 70 -6.12 -10.07 6.26
CA ILE A 70 -6.88 -9.88 5.03
C ILE A 70 -8.36 -10.10 5.34
N ILE A 71 -9.12 -9.01 5.26
CA ILE A 71 -10.59 -8.97 5.37
C ILE A 71 -11.23 -9.79 4.25
#